data_AF-A0A662P884-F1
#
_entry.id   AF-A0A662P884-F1
#
_cell.length_a   1.000
_cell.length_b   1.000
_cell.length_c   1.000
_cell.angle_alpha   90.00
_cell.angle_beta   90.00
_cell.angle_gamma   90.00
#
_symmetry.space_group_name_H-M   'P 1'
#
loop_
_entity.id
_entity.type
_entity.pdbx_description
1 polymer ?
#
loop_
_entity_poly.entity_id
_entity_poly.type
_entity_poly.pdbx_seq_one_letter_code
_entity_poly.pdbx_strand_id
1 'polypeptide(L)'
;MNKQLTLFEDETKETTNHTAKSYTGIYAMHKYWSKKPYNIIREFILRYTEKGEIVLDPFCGSGISVTESIFTERKAIGVDINPSAIFITKQMINKVPIKLIQKEFSKLESEVKDVINSFYIVKRIDKKFIGTHFIWENGKLTEVWYKNDVKSRTKIIERPTQNDLELALSFSYNKIPYYYPKDRFFHNSRINANRENHIYELFTPRNLMALSLLMDRIEKIENKDIKEFFKFCFTASVGQASRMVFVVKRRGKFNSKSRKTERKEVGSWVIGYWVPKENFEINVRNCFENRYRKILKAKRELEYKKYSINEATNFEELLELKNLLLITEPAQKALKEIPDNSIDYVITDPPHGNRQPYLELSMMWNSWLKKDVNYDDEIVISESKDRKKDIHNYYKLLNEVLDEIERILKPNRYFSLMFNSLDNETWINLLIHTSSLKFDLEKVETLEYSANSVVQDTRRAGLKTDFILTFRKNLNKTIKDIELISVKKNKDYIINVIENYLKNSIEKSLETYQILNLLISELLPQNKFFSLSEILNLLEMDFDKEGSKWTRRGI
;
A
#
# COMPACT_ATOMS: atom_id res chain seq x y z
N MET A 1 -5.59 32.15 22.81
CA MET A 1 -4.30 32.54 23.42
C MET A 1 -3.20 32.15 22.43
N ASN A 2 -2.73 33.13 21.66
CA ASN A 2 -1.74 32.95 20.60
C ASN A 2 -0.40 32.55 21.21
N LYS A 3 0.17 31.42 20.77
CA LYS A 3 1.54 31.05 21.10
C LYS A 3 2.44 31.54 19.97
N GLN A 4 3.22 32.56 20.31
CA GLN A 4 4.28 33.17 19.53
C GLN A 4 5.32 32.11 19.12
N LEU A 5 5.65 32.05 17.83
CA LEU A 5 6.75 31.24 17.28
C LEU A 5 8.06 31.78 17.87
N THR A 6 8.77 30.94 18.63
CA THR A 6 10.09 31.26 19.16
C THR A 6 11.15 31.09 18.08
N LEU A 7 11.95 32.14 17.91
CA LEU A 7 12.87 32.44 16.81
C LEU A 7 14.28 31.84 17.02
N PHE A 8 14.38 30.67 17.64
CA PHE A 8 15.64 29.98 17.86
C PHE A 8 15.45 28.48 17.55
N GLU A 9 15.72 28.12 16.31
CA GLU A 9 15.94 26.75 15.87
C GLU A 9 17.28 26.29 16.46
N ASP A 10 17.24 25.32 17.38
CA ASP A 10 18.38 24.43 17.53
C ASP A 10 18.50 23.68 16.19
N GLU A 11 19.51 24.04 15.39
CA GLU A 11 19.87 23.35 14.15
C GLU A 11 20.41 21.94 14.45
N THR A 12 19.58 21.06 14.99
CA THR A 12 19.72 19.64 14.71
C THR A 12 19.16 19.43 13.32
N LYS A 13 20.02 19.45 12.28
CA LYS A 13 19.67 18.92 10.96
C LYS A 13 19.22 17.47 11.14
N GLU A 14 17.92 17.26 11.32
CA GLU A 14 17.32 15.94 11.20
C GLU A 14 17.75 15.39 9.83
N THR A 15 18.22 14.13 9.81
CA THR A 15 18.73 13.48 8.60
C THR A 15 17.64 13.31 7.53
N THR A 16 16.38 13.54 7.88
CA THR A 16 15.20 13.41 7.03
C THR A 16 14.18 14.52 7.33
N ASN A 17 13.47 15.00 6.32
CA ASN A 17 12.57 16.16 6.49
C ASN A 17 11.22 15.79 7.13
N HIS A 18 10.79 14.53 6.99
CA HIS A 18 9.44 14.11 7.35
C HIS A 18 9.43 12.75 8.07
N THR A 19 8.84 12.71 9.27
CA THR A 19 8.67 11.49 10.06
C THR A 19 7.26 10.90 9.93
N ALA A 20 7.19 9.63 9.54
CA ALA A 20 5.93 8.92 9.30
C ALA A 20 5.25 8.42 10.57
N LYS A 21 3.94 8.70 10.71
CA LYS A 21 3.10 8.09 11.76
C LYS A 21 2.58 6.73 11.33
N SER A 22 2.50 5.80 12.27
CA SER A 22 1.92 4.47 12.07
C SER A 22 0.45 4.53 11.61
N TYR A 23 0.07 3.61 10.72
CA TYR A 23 -1.32 3.46 10.30
C TYR A 23 -2.20 2.92 11.43
N THR A 24 -3.12 3.74 11.90
CA THR A 24 -4.13 3.40 12.92
C THR A 24 -5.52 3.84 12.45
N GLY A 25 -6.57 3.41 13.17
CA GLY A 25 -7.95 3.80 12.88
C GLY A 25 -8.35 3.53 11.43
N ILE A 26 -8.86 4.56 10.74
CA ILE A 26 -9.29 4.52 9.33
C ILE A 26 -8.20 3.98 8.38
N TYR A 27 -6.93 4.36 8.58
CA TYR A 27 -5.85 3.95 7.68
C TYR A 27 -5.42 2.49 7.85
N ALA A 28 -5.89 1.80 8.90
CA ALA A 28 -5.62 0.39 9.17
C ALA A 28 -6.80 -0.55 8.82
N MET A 29 -7.89 -0.01 8.25
CA MET A 29 -9.09 -0.79 7.94
C MET A 29 -8.83 -1.90 6.92
N HIS A 30 -8.10 -1.59 5.84
CA HIS A 30 -7.76 -2.52 4.76
C HIS A 30 -6.26 -2.48 4.45
N LYS A 31 -5.69 -3.66 4.14
CA LYS A 31 -4.30 -3.75 3.66
C LYS A 31 -4.26 -3.33 2.19
N TYR A 32 -3.32 -2.47 1.83
CA TYR A 32 -3.00 -2.08 0.46
C TYR A 32 -1.49 -1.83 0.39
N TRP A 33 -0.88 -1.98 -0.78
CA TRP A 33 0.57 -1.85 -0.95
C TRP A 33 0.99 -0.38 -1.06
N SER A 34 2.26 -0.11 -0.74
CA SER A 34 2.92 1.18 -0.95
C SER A 34 2.19 2.41 -0.40
N LYS A 35 1.40 2.27 0.67
CA LYS A 35 0.70 3.40 1.29
C LYS A 35 1.71 4.46 1.76
N LYS A 36 1.42 5.74 1.48
CA LYS A 36 2.17 6.89 1.99
C LYS A 36 1.60 7.42 3.32
N PRO A 37 2.43 7.95 4.23
CA PRO A 37 1.97 8.34 5.57
C PRO A 37 0.97 9.51 5.53
N TYR A 38 -0.19 9.31 6.15
CA TYR A 38 -1.30 10.28 6.11
C TYR A 38 -0.93 11.65 6.67
N ASN A 39 -0.05 11.73 7.68
CA ASN A 39 0.32 13.00 8.29
C ASN A 39 1.12 13.89 7.35
N ILE A 40 1.90 13.30 6.45
CA ILE A 40 2.78 14.02 5.53
C ILE A 40 1.96 14.45 4.31
N ILE A 41 1.14 13.54 3.80
CA ILE A 41 0.13 13.89 2.78
C ILE A 41 -0.73 15.07 3.24
N ARG A 42 -1.22 15.05 4.48
CA ARG A 42 -1.98 16.17 5.07
C ARG A 42 -1.17 17.46 5.10
N GLU A 43 0.09 17.40 5.55
CA GLU A 43 0.95 18.56 5.65
C GLU A 43 1.10 19.26 4.30
N PHE A 44 1.39 18.49 3.25
CA PHE A 44 1.55 19.01 1.89
C PHE A 44 0.25 19.60 1.33
N ILE A 45 -0.89 18.92 1.54
CA ILE A 45 -2.19 19.47 1.18
C ILE A 45 -2.43 20.83 1.86
N LEU A 46 -2.19 20.93 3.18
CA LEU A 46 -2.37 22.17 3.91
C LEU A 46 -1.38 23.27 3.51
N ARG A 47 -0.18 22.90 3.08
CA ARG A 47 0.87 23.84 2.67
C ARG A 47 0.60 24.47 1.31
N TYR A 48 0.04 23.71 0.37
CA TYR A 48 -0.11 24.14 -1.03
C TYR A 48 -1.55 24.43 -1.45
N THR A 49 -2.51 24.28 -0.54
CA THR A 49 -3.92 24.60 -0.82
C THR A 49 -4.62 25.34 0.31
N GLU A 50 -5.67 26.04 -0.05
CA GLU A 50 -6.68 26.59 0.84
C GLU A 50 -7.96 25.71 0.90
N LYS A 51 -8.85 26.00 1.83
CA LYS A 51 -10.14 25.30 1.92
C LYS A 51 -10.96 25.52 0.64
N GLY A 52 -11.66 24.48 0.21
CA GLY A 52 -12.48 24.49 -1.01
C GLY A 52 -11.71 24.27 -2.31
N GLU A 53 -10.38 24.35 -2.30
CA GLU A 53 -9.53 24.09 -3.47
C GLU A 53 -9.49 22.61 -3.86
N ILE A 54 -9.11 22.35 -5.11
CA ILE A 54 -9.15 21.01 -5.71
C ILE A 54 -7.77 20.36 -5.63
N VAL A 55 -7.70 19.25 -4.90
CA VAL A 55 -6.53 18.37 -4.82
C VAL A 55 -6.75 17.15 -5.70
N LEU A 56 -5.81 16.89 -6.60
CA LEU A 56 -5.80 15.71 -7.47
C LEU A 56 -4.68 14.75 -7.07
N ASP A 57 -5.01 13.45 -7.04
CA ASP A 57 -4.05 12.37 -7.05
C ASP A 57 -4.34 11.40 -8.22
N PRO A 58 -3.51 11.40 -9.28
CA PRO A 58 -3.66 10.52 -10.45
C PRO A 58 -3.35 9.04 -10.17
N PHE A 59 -2.77 8.71 -9.01
CA PHE A 59 -2.41 7.34 -8.60
C PHE A 59 -2.84 7.08 -7.16
N CYS A 60 -4.12 7.33 -6.87
CA CYS A 60 -4.58 7.50 -5.49
C CYS A 60 -4.49 6.24 -4.62
N GLY A 61 -4.40 5.04 -5.20
CA GLY A 61 -4.25 3.79 -4.48
C GLY A 61 -5.37 3.62 -3.43
N SER A 62 -4.98 3.38 -2.18
CA SER A 62 -5.95 3.30 -1.06
C SER A 62 -6.52 4.66 -0.59
N GLY A 63 -6.26 5.74 -1.32
CA GLY A 63 -6.96 7.01 -1.18
C GLY A 63 -6.56 7.84 0.02
N ILE A 64 -5.29 7.82 0.43
CA ILE A 64 -4.84 8.62 1.57
C ILE A 64 -4.89 10.12 1.23
N SER A 65 -4.39 10.52 0.07
CA SER A 65 -4.53 11.88 -0.49
C SER A 65 -5.98 12.32 -0.51
N VAL A 66 -6.85 11.53 -1.13
CA VAL A 66 -8.30 11.77 -1.17
C VAL A 66 -8.90 11.95 0.23
N THR A 67 -8.58 11.04 1.16
CA THR A 67 -9.07 11.07 2.54
C THR A 67 -8.64 12.35 3.26
N GLU A 68 -7.37 12.73 3.12
CA GLU A 68 -6.83 13.93 3.77
C GLU A 68 -7.36 15.22 3.17
N SER A 69 -7.56 15.28 1.86
CA SER A 69 -8.20 16.41 1.19
C SER A 69 -9.60 16.66 1.76
N ILE A 70 -10.43 15.60 1.84
CA ILE A 70 -11.77 15.72 2.43
C ILE A 70 -11.69 16.13 3.91
N PHE A 71 -10.82 15.50 4.69
CA PHE A 71 -10.68 15.81 6.13
C PHE A 71 -10.16 17.21 6.41
N THR A 72 -9.55 17.85 5.42
CA THR A 72 -9.10 19.23 5.49
C THR A 72 -10.03 20.18 4.73
N GLU A 73 -11.24 19.77 4.34
CA GLU A 73 -12.23 20.62 3.67
C GLU A 73 -11.79 21.12 2.28
N ARG A 74 -11.03 20.30 1.55
CA ARG A 74 -10.72 20.47 0.12
C ARG A 74 -11.63 19.58 -0.73
N LYS A 75 -11.77 19.91 -2.01
CA LYS A 75 -12.35 19.01 -3.00
C LYS A 75 -11.27 18.00 -3.42
N ALA A 76 -11.65 16.74 -3.61
CA ALA A 76 -10.72 15.67 -3.89
C ALA A 76 -11.04 14.98 -5.21
N ILE A 77 -10.03 14.81 -6.07
CA ILE A 77 -10.07 13.94 -7.23
C ILE A 77 -9.08 12.81 -7.02
N GLY A 78 -9.56 11.57 -7.04
CA GLY A 78 -8.73 10.38 -6.97
C GLY A 78 -8.90 9.53 -8.21
N VAL A 79 -7.79 9.26 -8.91
CA VAL A 79 -7.77 8.36 -10.07
C VAL A 79 -6.97 7.13 -9.72
N ASP A 80 -7.48 5.95 -10.10
CA ASP A 80 -6.70 4.71 -10.07
C ASP A 80 -7.31 3.71 -11.05
N ILE A 81 -6.48 3.03 -11.83
CA ILE A 81 -6.91 1.97 -12.76
C ILE A 81 -7.44 0.74 -12.00
N ASN A 82 -7.07 0.58 -10.73
CA ASN A 82 -7.42 -0.56 -9.91
C ASN A 82 -8.79 -0.37 -9.23
N PRO A 83 -9.84 -1.11 -9.66
CA PRO A 83 -11.17 -0.96 -9.07
C PRO A 83 -11.21 -1.32 -7.58
N SER A 84 -10.36 -2.23 -7.11
CA SER A 84 -10.24 -2.50 -5.67
C SER A 84 -9.67 -1.32 -4.88
N ALA A 85 -8.78 -0.52 -5.48
CA ALA A 85 -8.18 0.64 -4.84
C ALA A 85 -9.24 1.74 -4.67
N ILE A 86 -10.00 2.06 -5.72
CA ILE A 86 -11.14 2.97 -5.67
C ILE A 86 -12.22 2.48 -4.68
N PHE A 87 -12.52 1.19 -4.69
CA PHE A 87 -13.45 0.59 -3.71
C PHE A 87 -12.95 0.79 -2.26
N ILE A 88 -11.67 0.55 -1.98
CA ILE A 88 -11.08 0.78 -0.66
C ILE A 88 -11.18 2.26 -0.28
N THR A 89 -10.79 3.17 -1.17
CA THR A 89 -10.85 4.63 -0.97
C THR A 89 -12.25 5.08 -0.58
N LYS A 90 -13.25 4.68 -1.37
CA LYS A 90 -14.66 4.98 -1.11
C LYS A 90 -15.11 4.45 0.24
N GLN A 91 -14.78 3.20 0.55
CA GLN A 91 -15.18 2.57 1.80
C GLN A 91 -14.41 3.07 3.02
N MET A 92 -13.23 3.68 2.88
CA MET A 92 -12.55 4.33 3.99
C MET A 92 -13.34 5.58 4.45
N ILE A 93 -13.74 6.45 3.52
CA ILE A 93 -14.38 7.73 3.81
C ILE A 93 -15.91 7.69 3.92
N ASN A 94 -16.58 6.64 3.41
CA ASN A 94 -18.04 6.56 3.47
C ASN A 94 -18.56 6.53 4.93
N LYS A 95 -19.66 7.22 5.20
CA LYS A 95 -20.34 7.22 6.50
C LYS A 95 -21.60 6.38 6.42
N VAL A 96 -21.60 5.28 7.17
CA VAL A 96 -22.77 4.42 7.33
C VAL A 96 -23.17 4.42 8.81
N PRO A 97 -24.44 4.65 9.16
CA PRO A 97 -24.87 4.69 10.55
C PRO A 97 -24.51 3.41 11.31
N ILE A 98 -23.83 3.54 12.44
CA ILE A 98 -23.30 2.42 13.21
C ILE A 98 -24.40 1.46 13.66
N LYS A 99 -25.57 2.00 14.05
CA LYS A 99 -26.74 1.20 14.43
C LYS A 99 -27.22 0.29 13.30
N LEU A 100 -27.21 0.78 12.06
CA LEU A 100 -27.64 -0.01 10.89
C LEU A 100 -26.64 -1.12 10.59
N ILE A 101 -25.34 -0.80 10.63
CA ILE A 101 -24.27 -1.81 10.49
C ILE A 101 -24.43 -2.92 11.53
N GLN A 102 -24.65 -2.58 12.80
CA GLN A 102 -24.76 -3.57 13.87
C GLN A 102 -26.01 -4.44 13.74
N LYS A 103 -27.15 -3.83 13.36
CA LYS A 103 -28.40 -4.55 13.09
C LYS A 103 -28.20 -5.57 11.98
N GLU A 104 -27.62 -5.15 10.86
CA GLU A 104 -27.41 -6.03 9.71
C GLU A 104 -26.34 -7.10 10.01
N PHE A 105 -25.29 -6.79 10.77
CA PHE A 105 -24.32 -7.80 11.20
C PHE A 105 -24.98 -8.89 12.03
N SER A 106 -25.93 -8.53 12.90
CA SER A 106 -26.66 -9.50 13.74
C SER A 106 -27.53 -10.42 12.89
N LYS A 107 -28.18 -9.88 11.86
CA LYS A 107 -28.94 -10.66 10.86
C LYS A 107 -28.02 -11.58 10.06
N LEU A 108 -26.95 -11.04 9.47
CA LEU A 108 -25.97 -11.82 8.71
C LEU A 108 -25.39 -12.97 9.56
N GLU A 109 -25.00 -12.69 10.80
CA GLU A 109 -24.52 -13.72 11.74
C GLU A 109 -25.57 -14.80 11.99
N SER A 110 -26.85 -14.44 12.17
CA SER A 110 -27.92 -15.45 12.38
C SER A 110 -28.09 -16.39 11.19
N GLU A 111 -27.80 -15.93 9.97
CA GLU A 111 -27.92 -16.74 8.75
C GLU A 111 -26.69 -17.63 8.49
N VAL A 112 -25.47 -17.14 8.80
CA VAL A 112 -24.24 -17.83 8.40
C VAL A 112 -23.53 -18.56 9.53
N LYS A 113 -23.74 -18.17 10.79
CA LYS A 113 -22.88 -18.60 11.91
C LYS A 113 -22.90 -20.11 12.09
N ASP A 114 -24.07 -20.70 12.22
CA ASP A 114 -24.19 -22.12 12.54
C ASP A 114 -23.77 -22.99 11.36
N VAL A 115 -24.12 -22.57 10.14
CA VAL A 115 -23.69 -23.25 8.90
C VAL A 115 -22.17 -23.22 8.78
N ILE A 116 -21.53 -22.06 8.88
CA ILE A 116 -20.07 -21.94 8.78
C ILE A 116 -19.39 -22.69 9.92
N ASN A 117 -19.86 -22.56 11.17
CA ASN A 117 -19.27 -23.28 12.30
C ASN A 117 -19.39 -24.79 12.18
N SER A 118 -20.44 -25.30 11.53
CA SER A 118 -20.60 -26.73 11.27
C SER A 118 -19.45 -27.32 10.46
N PHE A 119 -18.80 -26.49 9.62
CA PHE A 119 -17.66 -26.92 8.81
C PHE A 119 -16.37 -27.12 9.64
N TYR A 120 -16.34 -26.60 10.86
CA TYR A 120 -15.18 -26.63 11.74
C TYR A 120 -15.45 -27.37 13.05
N ILE A 121 -16.43 -28.28 13.08
CA ILE A 121 -16.72 -29.06 14.29
C ILE A 121 -15.50 -29.90 14.68
N VAL A 122 -15.14 -29.84 15.95
CA VAL A 122 -14.09 -30.65 16.57
C VAL A 122 -14.77 -31.52 17.64
N LYS A 123 -14.77 -32.84 17.45
CA LYS A 123 -15.38 -33.79 18.40
C LYS A 123 -14.29 -34.35 19.31
N ARG A 124 -14.47 -34.24 20.62
CA ARG A 124 -13.58 -34.86 21.61
C ARG A 124 -14.42 -35.54 22.67
N ILE A 125 -14.20 -36.85 22.83
CA ILE A 125 -15.01 -37.69 23.71
C ILE A 125 -16.48 -37.49 23.29
N ASP A 126 -17.34 -36.98 24.18
CA ASP A 126 -18.78 -36.75 23.94
C ASP A 126 -19.14 -35.27 23.76
N LYS A 127 -18.14 -34.40 23.55
CA LYS A 127 -18.36 -32.95 23.40
C LYS A 127 -18.01 -32.47 21.99
N LYS A 128 -18.82 -31.52 21.50
CA LYS A 128 -18.57 -30.79 20.26
C LYS A 128 -18.01 -29.42 20.58
N PHE A 129 -16.91 -29.08 19.93
CA PHE A 129 -16.28 -27.77 19.96
C PHE A 129 -16.24 -27.17 18.56
N ILE A 130 -15.98 -25.87 18.47
CA ILE A 130 -15.73 -25.20 17.20
C ILE A 130 -14.23 -24.94 17.05
N GLY A 131 -13.65 -25.54 16.02
CA GLY A 131 -12.29 -25.32 15.59
C GLY A 131 -12.08 -23.87 15.16
N THR A 132 -11.01 -23.30 15.67
CA THR A 132 -10.62 -21.91 15.42
C THR A 132 -9.49 -21.82 14.40
N HIS A 133 -8.52 -22.74 14.46
CA HIS A 133 -7.35 -22.79 13.59
C HIS A 133 -6.98 -24.26 13.32
N PHE A 134 -6.42 -24.52 12.15
CA PHE A 134 -5.98 -25.84 11.70
C PHE A 134 -4.62 -25.64 11.00
N ILE A 135 -3.62 -26.44 11.35
CA ILE A 135 -2.30 -26.35 10.70
C ILE A 135 -2.17 -27.45 9.68
N TRP A 136 -1.88 -27.07 8.44
CA TRP A 136 -1.60 -27.99 7.35
C TRP A 136 -0.13 -27.93 7.00
N GLU A 137 0.50 -29.10 6.89
CA GLU A 137 1.88 -29.24 6.43
C GLU A 137 1.92 -30.20 5.25
N ASN A 138 2.35 -29.71 4.08
CA ASN A 138 2.40 -30.48 2.83
C ASN A 138 1.07 -31.21 2.52
N GLY A 139 -0.06 -30.53 2.74
CA GLY A 139 -1.40 -31.08 2.51
C GLY A 139 -1.92 -32.02 3.60
N LYS A 140 -1.16 -32.27 4.67
CA LYS A 140 -1.60 -33.07 5.82
C LYS A 140 -1.98 -32.18 6.99
N LEU A 141 -3.15 -32.42 7.59
CA LEU A 141 -3.54 -31.73 8.81
C LEU A 141 -2.66 -32.24 9.96
N THR A 142 -2.01 -31.33 10.69
CA THR A 142 -1.07 -31.68 11.77
C THR A 142 -1.52 -31.20 13.14
N GLU A 143 -2.29 -30.10 13.21
CA GLU A 143 -2.84 -29.58 14.47
C GLU A 143 -4.24 -29.03 14.31
N VAL A 144 -5.05 -29.19 15.36
CA VAL A 144 -6.40 -28.65 15.50
C VAL A 144 -6.46 -27.79 16.76
N TRP A 145 -6.90 -26.55 16.60
CA TRP A 145 -6.97 -25.58 17.69
C TRP A 145 -8.41 -25.17 17.96
N TYR A 146 -8.90 -25.36 19.18
CA TYR A 146 -10.27 -25.02 19.58
C TYR A 146 -10.30 -24.41 20.97
N LYS A 147 -11.49 -24.02 21.45
CA LYS A 147 -11.69 -23.45 22.80
C LYS A 147 -12.74 -24.25 23.56
N ASN A 148 -12.56 -24.39 24.87
CA ASN A 148 -13.56 -24.99 25.78
C ASN A 148 -14.85 -24.16 25.88
N ASP A 149 -14.71 -22.85 25.79
CA ASP A 149 -15.82 -21.89 25.80
C ASP A 149 -15.45 -20.71 24.88
N VAL A 150 -16.45 -20.10 24.26
CA VAL A 150 -16.33 -18.88 23.44
C VAL A 150 -15.61 -17.77 24.21
N LYS A 151 -15.84 -17.67 25.54
CA LYS A 151 -15.19 -16.68 26.42
C LYS A 151 -13.75 -17.02 26.78
N SER A 152 -13.31 -18.27 26.59
CA SER A 152 -11.94 -18.67 26.93
C SER A 152 -10.91 -17.91 26.08
N ARG A 153 -9.87 -17.39 26.74
CA ARG A 153 -8.70 -16.81 26.07
C ARG A 153 -7.69 -17.87 25.63
N THR A 154 -7.72 -19.04 26.26
CA THR A 154 -6.77 -20.14 25.98
C THR A 154 -7.35 -21.09 24.96
N LYS A 155 -6.58 -21.33 23.90
CA LYS A 155 -6.86 -22.37 22.90
C LYS A 155 -6.25 -23.69 23.35
N ILE A 156 -7.00 -24.77 23.21
CA ILE A 156 -6.49 -26.13 23.27
C ILE A 156 -5.89 -26.47 21.91
N ILE A 157 -4.73 -27.12 21.91
CA ILE A 157 -3.99 -27.51 20.72
C ILE A 157 -3.76 -29.01 20.80
N GLU A 158 -4.25 -29.75 19.82
CA GLU A 158 -4.15 -31.21 19.77
C GLU A 158 -3.82 -31.70 18.35
N ARG A 159 -3.37 -32.95 18.25
CA ARG A 159 -3.26 -33.65 16.97
C ARG A 159 -4.67 -33.93 16.41
N PRO A 160 -4.85 -33.94 15.08
CA PRO A 160 -6.14 -34.28 14.49
C PRO A 160 -6.52 -35.73 14.79
N THR A 161 -7.80 -35.93 15.08
CA THR A 161 -8.45 -37.24 15.13
C THR A 161 -8.92 -37.64 13.74
N GLN A 162 -9.30 -38.91 13.58
CA GLN A 162 -9.89 -39.40 12.33
C GLN A 162 -11.14 -38.58 11.92
N ASN A 163 -12.00 -38.24 12.88
CA ASN A 163 -13.17 -37.39 12.64
C ASN A 163 -12.80 -36.00 12.09
N ASP A 164 -11.71 -35.40 12.58
CA ASP A 164 -11.28 -34.07 12.10
C ASP A 164 -10.78 -34.16 10.65
N LEU A 165 -10.06 -35.24 10.31
CA LEU A 165 -9.57 -35.51 8.96
C LEU A 165 -10.72 -35.75 7.99
N GLU A 166 -11.67 -36.61 8.35
CA GLU A 166 -12.85 -36.93 7.54
C GLU A 166 -13.68 -35.68 7.24
N LEU A 167 -13.95 -34.85 8.26
CA LEU A 167 -14.68 -33.61 8.06
C LEU A 167 -13.91 -32.66 7.14
N ALA A 168 -12.61 -32.43 7.39
CA ALA A 168 -11.81 -31.52 6.59
C ALA A 168 -11.71 -31.96 5.11
N LEU A 169 -11.61 -33.26 4.86
CA LEU A 169 -11.51 -33.85 3.51
C LEU A 169 -12.86 -34.04 2.81
N SER A 170 -13.99 -33.87 3.53
CA SER A 170 -15.33 -33.97 2.93
C SER A 170 -15.65 -32.81 1.95
N PHE A 171 -14.91 -31.71 2.04
CA PHE A 171 -15.06 -30.53 1.19
C PHE A 171 -14.26 -30.66 -0.10
N SER A 172 -14.85 -30.25 -1.22
CA SER A 172 -14.20 -30.22 -2.52
C SER A 172 -14.66 -29.01 -3.34
N TYR A 173 -13.79 -28.47 -4.20
CA TYR A 173 -14.07 -27.25 -4.95
C TYR A 173 -15.31 -27.37 -5.86
N ASN A 174 -15.49 -28.53 -6.50
CA ASN A 174 -16.62 -28.83 -7.39
C ASN A 174 -17.99 -28.92 -6.68
N LYS A 175 -18.03 -29.02 -5.35
CA LYS A 175 -19.27 -29.08 -4.57
C LYS A 175 -19.74 -27.71 -4.07
N ILE A 176 -19.01 -26.62 -4.36
CA ILE A 176 -19.36 -25.29 -3.88
C ILE A 176 -20.47 -24.71 -4.74
N PRO A 177 -21.68 -24.44 -4.20
CA PRO A 177 -22.83 -23.99 -4.99
C PRO A 177 -22.87 -22.46 -5.18
N TYR A 178 -22.00 -21.73 -4.48
CA TYR A 178 -21.95 -20.27 -4.48
C TYR A 178 -20.82 -19.76 -5.38
N TYR A 179 -20.86 -18.47 -5.72
CA TYR A 179 -19.78 -17.84 -6.48
C TYR A 179 -18.46 -17.86 -5.72
N TYR A 180 -17.37 -18.14 -6.45
CA TYR A 180 -16.00 -18.01 -5.99
C TYR A 180 -15.08 -17.67 -7.18
N PRO A 181 -13.91 -17.06 -6.93
CA PRO A 181 -13.01 -16.59 -7.99
C PRO A 181 -12.37 -17.76 -8.74
N LYS A 182 -12.68 -17.90 -10.04
CA LYS A 182 -12.20 -19.00 -10.91
C LYS A 182 -11.07 -18.61 -11.84
N ASP A 183 -10.67 -17.34 -11.87
CA ASP A 183 -9.62 -16.87 -12.76
C ASP A 183 -8.27 -17.51 -12.41
N ARG A 184 -7.42 -17.63 -13.43
CA ARG A 184 -6.01 -18.03 -13.27
C ARG A 184 -5.17 -16.80 -12.99
N PHE A 185 -4.07 -16.99 -12.25
CA PHE A 185 -3.10 -15.93 -12.09
C PHE A 185 -2.32 -15.68 -13.39
N PHE A 186 -1.73 -14.48 -13.51
CA PHE A 186 -0.61 -14.29 -14.42
C PHE A 186 0.63 -15.03 -13.90
N HIS A 187 1.51 -15.46 -14.78
CA HIS A 187 2.83 -15.91 -14.41
C HIS A 187 3.69 -14.71 -14.04
N ASN A 188 4.00 -14.56 -12.75
CA ASN A 188 4.88 -13.53 -12.23
C ASN A 188 5.60 -14.05 -10.97
N SER A 189 6.89 -14.34 -11.11
CA SER A 189 7.72 -14.92 -10.04
C SER A 189 7.87 -14.00 -8.83
N ARG A 190 7.93 -12.67 -9.04
CA ARG A 190 8.09 -11.68 -7.96
C ARG A 190 6.98 -11.76 -6.92
N ILE A 191 5.76 -12.01 -7.38
CA ILE A 191 4.58 -12.12 -6.52
C ILE A 191 4.16 -13.57 -6.30
N ASN A 192 5.01 -14.55 -6.62
CA ASN A 192 4.73 -15.98 -6.46
C ASN A 192 3.44 -16.42 -7.18
N ALA A 193 3.19 -15.87 -8.37
CA ALA A 193 2.02 -16.15 -9.18
C ALA A 193 2.39 -17.04 -10.38
N ASN A 194 1.55 -18.02 -10.70
CA ASN A 194 1.73 -18.96 -11.82
C ASN A 194 0.38 -19.18 -12.54
N ARG A 195 0.41 -19.16 -13.87
CA ARG A 195 -0.73 -19.42 -14.79
C ARG A 195 -1.39 -20.79 -14.65
N GLU A 196 -0.71 -21.74 -14.03
CA GLU A 196 -1.28 -23.05 -13.73
C GLU A 196 -2.24 -23.00 -12.54
N ASN A 197 -2.05 -22.03 -11.63
CA ASN A 197 -2.81 -21.93 -10.40
C ASN A 197 -4.02 -21.00 -10.57
N HIS A 198 -5.13 -21.41 -9.98
CA HIS A 198 -6.34 -20.60 -9.90
C HIS A 198 -6.37 -19.78 -8.61
N ILE A 199 -7.03 -18.62 -8.63
CA ILE A 199 -7.17 -17.76 -7.45
C ILE A 199 -7.79 -18.52 -6.28
N TYR A 200 -8.79 -19.37 -6.53
CA TYR A 200 -9.44 -20.13 -5.46
C TYR A 200 -8.52 -21.12 -4.72
N GLU A 201 -7.40 -21.52 -5.32
CA GLU A 201 -6.44 -22.45 -4.70
C GLU A 201 -5.65 -21.80 -3.57
N LEU A 202 -5.74 -20.47 -3.42
CA LEU A 202 -5.33 -19.76 -2.21
C LEU A 202 -6.11 -20.19 -0.97
N PHE A 203 -7.25 -20.88 -1.12
CA PHE A 203 -8.11 -21.29 -0.01
C PHE A 203 -8.25 -22.80 0.02
N THR A 204 -8.36 -23.40 1.20
CA THR A 204 -8.77 -24.80 1.29
C THR A 204 -10.22 -24.93 0.78
N PRO A 205 -10.66 -26.10 0.26
CA PRO A 205 -12.05 -26.29 -0.15
C PRO A 205 -13.06 -25.92 0.95
N ARG A 206 -12.74 -26.23 2.21
CA ARG A 206 -13.53 -25.87 3.39
C ARG A 206 -13.65 -24.35 3.58
N ASN A 207 -12.53 -23.62 3.59
CA ASN A 207 -12.56 -22.16 3.74
C ASN A 207 -13.22 -21.49 2.53
N LEU A 208 -13.01 -22.02 1.32
CA LEU A 208 -13.65 -21.47 0.13
C LEU A 208 -15.17 -21.63 0.17
N MET A 209 -15.69 -22.79 0.60
CA MET A 209 -17.12 -23.00 0.81
C MET A 209 -17.71 -21.95 1.78
N ALA A 210 -17.05 -21.75 2.93
CA ALA A 210 -17.49 -20.75 3.91
C ALA A 210 -17.43 -19.32 3.40
N LEU A 211 -16.35 -18.94 2.70
CA LEU A 211 -16.21 -17.60 2.09
C LEU A 211 -17.27 -17.36 1.02
N SER A 212 -17.54 -18.36 0.19
CA SER A 212 -18.51 -18.25 -0.91
C SER A 212 -19.93 -18.11 -0.39
N LEU A 213 -20.30 -18.87 0.66
CA LEU A 213 -21.56 -18.71 1.39
C LEU A 213 -21.67 -17.31 2.01
N LEU A 214 -20.63 -16.85 2.70
CA LEU A 214 -20.63 -15.53 3.34
C LEU A 214 -20.80 -14.41 2.32
N MET A 215 -20.06 -14.44 1.20
CA MET A 215 -20.21 -13.46 0.12
C MET A 215 -21.61 -13.52 -0.49
N ASP A 216 -22.17 -14.71 -0.74
CA ASP A 216 -23.54 -14.87 -1.25
C ASP A 216 -24.58 -14.18 -0.34
N ARG A 217 -24.45 -14.33 0.99
CA ARG A 217 -25.33 -13.64 1.94
C ARG A 217 -25.09 -12.14 1.99
N ILE A 218 -23.84 -11.69 1.90
CA ILE A 218 -23.52 -10.27 1.82
C ILE A 218 -24.13 -9.63 0.56
N GLU A 219 -24.05 -10.29 -0.60
CA GLU A 219 -24.61 -9.76 -1.86
C GLU A 219 -26.14 -9.61 -1.81
N LYS A 220 -26.82 -10.38 -0.96
CA LYS A 220 -28.28 -10.31 -0.72
C LYS A 220 -28.72 -9.20 0.23
N ILE A 221 -27.79 -8.46 0.85
CA ILE A 221 -28.14 -7.29 1.68
C ILE A 221 -28.76 -6.21 0.80
N GLU A 222 -29.98 -5.76 1.12
CA GLU A 222 -30.75 -4.81 0.28
C GLU A 222 -30.13 -3.41 0.25
N ASN A 223 -29.78 -2.86 1.43
CA ASN A 223 -29.19 -1.53 1.52
C ASN A 223 -27.77 -1.53 0.91
N LYS A 224 -27.58 -0.75 -0.17
CA LYS A 224 -26.33 -0.69 -0.94
C LYS A 224 -25.12 -0.30 -0.08
N ASP A 225 -25.21 0.74 0.75
CA ASP A 225 -24.07 1.19 1.55
C ASP A 225 -23.68 0.16 2.61
N ILE A 226 -24.66 -0.51 3.22
CA ILE A 226 -24.43 -1.58 4.18
C ILE A 226 -23.83 -2.81 3.49
N LYS A 227 -24.35 -3.19 2.32
CA LYS A 227 -23.82 -4.26 1.47
C LYS A 227 -22.34 -4.02 1.16
N GLU A 228 -22.02 -2.83 0.64
CA GLU A 228 -20.65 -2.46 0.29
C GLU A 228 -19.72 -2.40 1.52
N PHE A 229 -20.23 -1.96 2.68
CA PHE A 229 -19.49 -2.02 3.95
C PHE A 229 -19.13 -3.46 4.33
N PHE A 230 -20.05 -4.43 4.18
CA PHE A 230 -19.74 -5.83 4.48
C PHE A 230 -18.86 -6.48 3.41
N LYS A 231 -18.97 -6.10 2.13
CA LYS A 231 -18.00 -6.50 1.09
C LYS A 231 -16.61 -6.01 1.45
N PHE A 232 -16.47 -4.79 1.98
CA PHE A 232 -15.19 -4.25 2.44
C PHE A 232 -14.64 -5.01 3.65
N CYS A 233 -15.50 -5.37 4.61
CA CYS A 233 -15.11 -6.24 5.73
C CYS A 233 -14.65 -7.61 5.23
N PHE A 234 -15.35 -8.17 4.24
CA PHE A 234 -15.03 -9.44 3.62
C PHE A 234 -13.65 -9.37 2.94
N THR A 235 -13.41 -8.43 2.02
CA THR A 235 -12.13 -8.30 1.30
C THR A 235 -10.96 -8.01 2.25
N ALA A 236 -11.18 -7.26 3.33
CA ALA A 236 -10.15 -7.04 4.34
C ALA A 236 -9.86 -8.28 5.21
N SER A 237 -10.71 -9.31 5.14
CA SER A 237 -10.57 -10.57 5.90
C SER A 237 -10.04 -11.74 5.07
N VAL A 238 -10.28 -11.78 3.75
CA VAL A 238 -9.98 -12.96 2.92
C VAL A 238 -8.52 -13.38 2.95
N GLY A 239 -7.57 -12.43 2.98
CA GLY A 239 -6.15 -12.76 3.06
C GLY A 239 -5.77 -13.50 4.35
N GLN A 240 -6.51 -13.30 5.45
CA GLN A 240 -6.31 -14.03 6.71
C GLN A 240 -7.02 -15.39 6.72
N ALA A 241 -7.99 -15.59 5.84
CA ALA A 241 -8.68 -16.87 5.64
C ALA A 241 -8.03 -17.75 4.56
N SER A 242 -6.93 -17.29 3.94
CA SER A 242 -6.22 -18.02 2.89
C SER A 242 -5.10 -18.89 3.47
N ARG A 243 -4.58 -19.79 2.63
CA ARG A 243 -3.42 -20.65 2.86
C ARG A 243 -2.10 -19.85 2.87
N MET A 244 -2.12 -18.54 2.61
CA MET A 244 -0.93 -17.68 2.65
C MET A 244 -0.48 -17.36 4.09
N VAL A 245 -1.30 -17.67 5.09
CA VAL A 245 -0.99 -17.39 6.49
C VAL A 245 0.07 -18.37 7.00
N PHE A 246 1.29 -17.89 7.19
CA PHE A 246 2.41 -18.71 7.63
C PHE A 246 2.40 -18.98 9.14
N VAL A 247 3.06 -20.06 9.54
CA VAL A 247 3.29 -20.41 10.95
C VAL A 247 4.55 -19.73 11.47
N VAL A 248 4.43 -18.95 12.54
CA VAL A 248 5.59 -18.35 13.24
C VAL A 248 6.10 -19.33 14.29
N LYS A 249 7.37 -19.73 14.17
CA LYS A 249 8.07 -20.64 15.13
C LYS A 249 9.16 -19.94 15.96
N ARG A 250 9.53 -18.71 15.61
CA ARG A 250 10.57 -17.94 16.30
C ARG A 250 10.19 -16.46 16.27
N ARG A 251 10.32 -15.78 17.42
CA ARG A 251 10.22 -14.32 17.54
C ARG A 251 11.51 -13.78 18.15
N GLY A 252 12.17 -12.86 17.48
CA GLY A 252 13.36 -12.17 17.96
C GLY A 252 13.60 -10.90 17.16
N LYS A 253 14.16 -9.86 17.81
CA LYS A 253 14.80 -8.75 17.10
C LYS A 253 15.98 -9.34 16.32
N PHE A 254 16.28 -8.80 15.13
CA PHE A 254 17.47 -9.18 14.34
C PHE A 254 18.81 -9.03 15.11
N ASN A 255 18.79 -8.44 16.31
CA ASN A 255 19.91 -8.39 17.24
C ASN A 255 19.87 -9.58 18.21
N SER A 256 20.47 -10.69 17.77
CA SER A 256 21.23 -11.69 18.55
C SER A 256 20.65 -12.34 19.82
N LYS A 257 19.35 -12.20 20.15
CA LYS A 257 18.69 -13.04 21.18
C LYS A 257 17.33 -13.55 20.69
N SER A 258 17.34 -14.53 19.78
CA SER A 258 16.12 -15.28 19.45
C SER A 258 15.83 -16.31 20.53
N ARG A 259 14.74 -16.14 21.30
CA ARG A 259 14.20 -17.25 22.09
C ARG A 259 13.43 -18.17 21.14
N LYS A 260 13.77 -19.47 21.09
CA LYS A 260 12.88 -20.48 20.50
C LYS A 260 11.61 -20.49 21.35
N THR A 261 10.50 -20.04 20.78
CA THR A 261 9.19 -20.25 21.38
C THR A 261 8.73 -21.63 20.95
N GLU A 262 8.50 -22.57 21.87
CA GLU A 262 7.92 -23.87 21.54
C GLU A 262 6.49 -23.73 20.96
N ARG A 263 5.83 -22.61 21.23
CA ARG A 263 4.48 -22.33 20.78
C ARG A 263 4.47 -21.75 19.36
N LYS A 264 3.83 -22.46 18.43
CA LYS A 264 3.45 -21.93 17.10
C LYS A 264 2.52 -20.72 17.28
N GLU A 265 2.75 -19.65 16.53
CA GLU A 265 1.90 -18.45 16.50
C GLU A 265 1.36 -18.20 15.10
N VAL A 266 0.16 -17.61 15.03
CA VAL A 266 -0.47 -17.23 13.77
C VAL A 266 0.30 -16.07 13.15
N GLY A 267 0.89 -16.29 11.99
CA GLY A 267 1.55 -15.25 11.20
C GLY A 267 0.55 -14.32 10.49
N SER A 268 1.11 -13.43 9.69
CA SER A 268 0.36 -12.68 8.70
C SER A 268 0.47 -13.39 7.34
N TRP A 269 0.12 -12.69 6.27
CA TRP A 269 0.47 -13.06 4.91
C TRP A 269 1.37 -11.97 4.32
N VAL A 270 2.39 -12.38 3.57
CA VAL A 270 3.39 -11.48 2.96
C VAL A 270 2.86 -10.86 1.65
N ILE A 271 3.64 -10.01 0.99
CA ILE A 271 3.27 -9.48 -0.33
C ILE A 271 3.37 -10.60 -1.37
N GLY A 272 2.41 -10.64 -2.30
CA GLY A 272 2.26 -11.71 -3.29
C GLY A 272 1.39 -12.87 -2.82
N TYR A 273 1.38 -13.94 -3.61
CA TYR A 273 0.53 -15.11 -3.48
C TYR A 273 1.30 -16.35 -2.99
N TRP A 274 2.35 -16.13 -2.21
CA TRP A 274 3.14 -17.22 -1.65
C TRP A 274 2.31 -18.05 -0.67
N VAL A 275 2.23 -19.36 -0.93
CA VAL A 275 1.60 -20.35 -0.07
C VAL A 275 2.69 -21.18 0.62
N PRO A 276 2.92 -21.01 1.93
CA PRO A 276 3.90 -21.81 2.65
C PRO A 276 3.50 -23.28 2.75
N LYS A 277 4.52 -24.16 2.78
CA LYS A 277 4.37 -25.61 2.99
C LYS A 277 3.59 -25.92 4.28
N GLU A 278 3.88 -25.17 5.33
CA GLU A 278 3.14 -25.18 6.59
C GLU A 278 2.33 -23.88 6.73
N ASN A 279 1.01 -23.98 6.74
CA ASN A 279 0.10 -22.83 6.79
C ASN A 279 -1.02 -23.02 7.79
N PHE A 280 -1.58 -21.90 8.25
CA PHE A 280 -2.83 -21.89 8.98
C PHE A 280 -4.01 -21.86 8.02
N GLU A 281 -4.95 -22.76 8.25
CA GLU A 281 -6.34 -22.57 7.86
C GLU A 281 -7.12 -22.05 9.09
N ILE A 282 -7.71 -20.86 8.96
CA ILE A 282 -8.41 -20.19 10.05
C ILE A 282 -9.90 -20.19 9.74
N ASN A 283 -10.73 -20.44 10.76
CA ASN A 283 -12.18 -20.38 10.65
C ASN A 283 -12.62 -19.02 10.07
N VAL A 284 -13.35 -19.06 8.95
CA VAL A 284 -13.72 -17.89 8.15
C VAL A 284 -14.56 -16.89 8.94
N ARG A 285 -15.51 -17.36 9.75
CA ARG A 285 -16.32 -16.49 10.62
C ARG A 285 -15.42 -15.72 11.58
N ASN A 286 -14.42 -16.36 12.17
CA ASN A 286 -13.48 -15.68 13.08
C ASN A 286 -12.65 -14.61 12.34
N CYS A 287 -12.18 -14.89 11.11
CA CYS A 287 -11.47 -13.91 10.30
C CYS A 287 -12.35 -12.68 9.98
N PHE A 288 -13.58 -12.93 9.54
CA PHE A 288 -14.55 -11.89 9.19
C PHE A 288 -14.97 -11.06 10.40
N GLU A 289 -15.41 -11.71 11.48
CA GLU A 289 -15.85 -11.04 12.72
C GLU A 289 -14.73 -10.17 13.32
N ASN A 290 -13.50 -10.67 13.36
CA ASN A 290 -12.35 -9.90 13.83
C ASN A 290 -12.10 -8.65 12.99
N ARG A 291 -12.25 -8.78 11.66
CA ARG A 291 -12.06 -7.64 10.75
C ARG A 291 -13.21 -6.64 10.86
N TYR A 292 -14.45 -7.12 10.87
CA TYR A 292 -15.65 -6.33 11.11
C TYR A 292 -15.53 -5.49 12.37
N ARG A 293 -15.16 -6.09 13.52
CA ARG A 293 -15.01 -5.37 14.79
C ARG A 293 -13.96 -4.25 14.72
N LYS A 294 -12.83 -4.48 14.05
CA LYS A 294 -11.78 -3.47 13.85
C LYS A 294 -12.26 -2.31 12.98
N ILE A 295 -12.94 -2.62 11.86
CA ILE A 295 -13.49 -1.61 10.95
C ILE A 295 -14.61 -0.83 11.64
N LEU A 296 -15.52 -1.50 12.35
CA LEU A 296 -16.60 -0.87 13.11
C LEU A 296 -16.06 0.12 14.16
N LYS A 297 -14.98 -0.25 14.87
CA LYS A 297 -14.32 0.66 15.81
C LYS A 297 -13.83 1.92 15.10
N ALA A 298 -13.13 1.77 13.98
CA ALA A 298 -12.63 2.91 13.22
C ALA A 298 -13.77 3.73 12.57
N LYS A 299 -14.89 3.11 12.19
CA LYS A 299 -16.09 3.83 11.68
C LYS A 299 -16.78 4.65 12.77
N ARG A 300 -16.83 4.17 14.02
CA ARG A 300 -17.36 4.96 15.15
C ARG A 300 -16.56 6.24 15.37
N GLU A 301 -15.23 6.19 15.20
CA GLU A 301 -14.38 7.38 15.29
C GLU A 301 -14.71 8.41 14.19
N LEU A 302 -15.17 7.95 13.00
CA LEU A 302 -15.59 8.83 11.90
C LEU A 302 -17.00 9.43 12.07
N GLU A 303 -17.87 8.79 12.85
CA GLU A 303 -19.25 9.26 13.08
C GLU A 303 -19.26 10.67 13.68
N TYR A 304 -18.32 10.96 14.59
CA TYR A 304 -18.17 12.26 15.24
C TYR A 304 -17.32 13.26 14.44
N LYS A 305 -16.63 12.82 13.39
CA LYS A 305 -15.74 13.70 12.62
C LYS A 305 -16.58 14.56 11.66
N LYS A 306 -16.42 15.88 11.72
CA LYS A 306 -17.15 16.83 10.86
C LYS A 306 -16.57 16.82 9.44
N TYR A 307 -17.18 16.04 8.57
CA TYR A 307 -16.99 16.05 7.11
C TYR A 307 -18.21 15.42 6.45
N SER A 308 -18.48 15.79 5.19
CA SER A 308 -19.50 15.19 4.33
C SER A 308 -18.84 14.69 3.05
N ILE A 309 -19.48 13.71 2.41
CA ILE A 309 -19.08 13.20 1.10
C ILE A 309 -20.24 13.44 0.16
N ASN A 310 -19.99 14.24 -0.88
CA ASN A 310 -20.89 14.47 -1.99
C ASN A 310 -20.13 14.04 -3.25
N GLU A 311 -20.44 12.85 -3.75
CA GLU A 311 -19.71 12.22 -4.86
C GLU A 311 -20.21 12.73 -6.21
N ALA A 312 -19.28 13.26 -7.00
CA ALA A 312 -19.43 13.69 -8.38
C ALA A 312 -19.19 12.52 -9.33
N THR A 313 -19.85 12.59 -10.48
CA THR A 313 -19.70 11.64 -11.58
C THR A 313 -18.81 12.19 -12.70
N ASN A 314 -18.63 13.51 -12.75
CA ASN A 314 -17.76 14.23 -13.69
C ASN A 314 -17.14 15.46 -13.01
N PHE A 315 -16.31 16.19 -13.76
CA PHE A 315 -15.60 17.35 -13.25
C PHE A 315 -16.54 18.54 -13.00
N GLU A 316 -17.55 18.73 -13.84
CA GLU A 316 -18.52 19.83 -13.74
C GLU A 316 -19.28 19.78 -12.41
N GLU A 317 -19.81 18.61 -12.06
CA GLU A 317 -20.52 18.41 -10.78
C GLU A 317 -19.61 18.67 -9.58
N LEU A 318 -18.31 18.39 -9.69
CA LEU A 318 -17.34 18.68 -8.64
C LEU A 318 -17.17 20.17 -8.42
N LEU A 319 -17.24 21.01 -9.47
CA LEU A 319 -17.11 22.46 -9.34
C LEU A 319 -18.26 23.10 -8.56
N GLU A 320 -19.44 22.48 -8.59
CA GLU A 320 -20.62 22.93 -7.86
C GLU A 320 -20.56 22.55 -6.35
N LEU A 321 -21.59 21.84 -5.85
CA LEU A 321 -21.80 21.52 -4.44
C LEU A 321 -21.13 20.21 -4.00
N LYS A 322 -20.45 19.52 -4.91
CA LYS A 322 -19.80 18.23 -4.64
C LYS A 322 -18.34 18.40 -4.24
N ASN A 323 -17.77 17.39 -3.61
CA ASN A 323 -16.42 17.48 -3.05
C ASN A 323 -15.54 16.24 -3.26
N LEU A 324 -16.05 15.21 -3.92
CA LEU A 324 -15.31 14.00 -4.22
C LEU A 324 -15.58 13.54 -5.65
N LEU A 325 -14.54 13.33 -6.45
CA LEU A 325 -14.61 12.64 -7.74
C LEU A 325 -13.64 11.46 -7.71
N LEU A 326 -14.15 10.24 -7.88
CA LEU A 326 -13.33 9.02 -7.96
C LEU A 326 -13.46 8.42 -9.36
N ILE A 327 -12.34 8.26 -10.05
CA ILE A 327 -12.28 7.78 -11.43
C ILE A 327 -11.55 6.44 -11.46
N THR A 328 -12.22 5.40 -11.95
CA THR A 328 -11.63 4.05 -12.11
C THR A 328 -11.16 3.84 -13.54
N GLU A 329 -10.12 4.57 -13.94
CA GLU A 329 -9.56 4.55 -15.30
C GLU A 329 -8.03 4.70 -15.24
N PRO A 330 -7.31 4.37 -16.33
CA PRO A 330 -5.90 4.72 -16.46
C PRO A 330 -5.70 6.24 -16.39
N ALA A 331 -4.72 6.70 -15.60
CA ALA A 331 -4.48 8.13 -15.36
C ALA A 331 -4.29 8.92 -16.65
N GLN A 332 -3.53 8.38 -17.61
CA GLN A 332 -3.26 8.98 -18.92
C GLN A 332 -4.52 9.17 -19.80
N LYS A 333 -5.64 8.53 -19.45
CA LYS A 333 -6.95 8.72 -20.08
C LYS A 333 -7.83 9.63 -19.22
N ALA A 334 -7.95 9.33 -17.93
CA ALA A 334 -8.80 10.06 -17.01
C ALA A 334 -8.49 11.57 -16.96
N LEU A 335 -7.20 11.94 -17.01
CA LEU A 335 -6.80 13.34 -16.89
C LEU A 335 -7.18 14.16 -18.13
N LYS A 336 -7.39 13.54 -19.30
CA LYS A 336 -7.81 14.24 -20.53
C LYS A 336 -9.22 14.83 -20.44
N GLU A 337 -10.05 14.24 -19.58
CA GLU A 337 -11.40 14.72 -19.30
C GLU A 337 -11.42 15.89 -18.30
N ILE A 338 -10.27 16.25 -17.71
CA ILE A 338 -10.15 17.38 -16.79
C ILE A 338 -9.79 18.63 -17.59
N PRO A 339 -10.49 19.77 -17.41
CA PRO A 339 -10.19 21.02 -18.11
C PRO A 339 -8.80 21.59 -17.79
N ASP A 340 -8.24 22.35 -18.73
CA ASP A 340 -6.98 23.10 -18.56
C ASP A 340 -7.05 24.02 -17.35
N ASN A 341 -5.93 24.18 -16.64
CA ASN A 341 -5.78 25.16 -15.55
C ASN A 341 -6.93 25.13 -14.52
N SER A 342 -7.39 23.94 -14.15
CA SER A 342 -8.56 23.74 -13.30
C SER A 342 -8.21 23.16 -11.91
N ILE A 343 -7.04 22.54 -11.77
CA ILE A 343 -6.57 21.93 -10.53
C ILE A 343 -5.72 22.91 -9.72
N ASP A 344 -5.90 22.95 -8.40
CA ASP A 344 -5.15 23.82 -7.49
C ASP A 344 -3.89 23.16 -6.92
N TYR A 345 -3.89 21.84 -6.78
CA TYR A 345 -2.72 21.10 -6.30
C TYR A 345 -2.74 19.65 -6.76
N VAL A 346 -1.59 19.14 -7.19
CA VAL A 346 -1.39 17.71 -7.49
C VAL A 346 -0.43 17.13 -6.46
N ILE A 347 -0.81 16.03 -5.81
CA ILE A 347 0.07 15.26 -4.93
C ILE A 347 -0.07 13.78 -5.28
N THR A 348 1.06 13.13 -5.59
CA THR A 348 0.99 11.76 -6.08
C THR A 348 2.24 10.93 -5.83
N ASP A 349 2.05 9.62 -5.86
CA ASP A 349 3.06 8.58 -5.67
C ASP A 349 2.89 7.54 -6.78
N PRO A 350 3.42 7.80 -8.00
CA PRO A 350 3.26 6.88 -9.10
C PRO A 350 4.02 5.58 -8.83
N PRO A 351 3.64 4.48 -9.51
CA PRO A 351 4.40 3.23 -9.43
C PRO A 351 5.90 3.44 -9.70
N HIS A 352 6.76 3.09 -8.75
CA HIS A 352 8.22 3.28 -8.88
C HIS A 352 8.88 2.24 -9.79
N GLY A 353 8.61 2.31 -11.10
CA GLY A 353 9.17 1.39 -12.11
C GLY A 353 8.93 -0.09 -11.77
N ASN A 354 10.00 -0.88 -11.76
CA ASN A 354 9.94 -2.34 -11.59
C ASN A 354 9.88 -2.77 -10.11
N ARG A 355 9.02 -2.13 -9.30
CA ARG A 355 8.89 -2.41 -7.86
C ARG A 355 7.66 -3.26 -7.53
N GLN A 356 6.46 -2.86 -7.97
CA GLN A 356 5.21 -3.49 -7.55
C GLN A 356 4.17 -3.57 -8.68
N PRO A 357 3.75 -4.78 -9.12
CA PRO A 357 2.62 -4.93 -10.05
C PRO A 357 1.28 -4.90 -9.31
N TYR A 358 0.64 -3.74 -9.21
CA TYR A 358 -0.51 -3.50 -8.33
C TYR A 358 -1.78 -4.26 -8.76
N LEU A 359 -2.11 -4.27 -10.05
CA LEU A 359 -3.28 -5.01 -10.55
C LEU A 359 -3.14 -6.53 -10.41
N GLU A 360 -1.95 -7.06 -10.66
CA GLU A 360 -1.68 -8.50 -10.49
C GLU A 360 -1.79 -8.91 -9.02
N LEU A 361 -1.31 -8.07 -8.11
CA LEU A 361 -1.48 -8.27 -6.68
C LEU A 361 -2.94 -8.14 -6.21
N SER A 362 -3.75 -7.31 -6.88
CA SER A 362 -5.17 -7.12 -6.56
C SER A 362 -6.09 -8.17 -7.16
N MET A 363 -5.61 -9.12 -7.97
CA MET A 363 -6.44 -10.13 -8.65
C MET A 363 -7.39 -10.85 -7.70
N MET A 364 -6.91 -11.27 -6.52
CA MET A 364 -7.77 -11.94 -5.53
C MET A 364 -8.98 -11.08 -5.15
N TRP A 365 -8.79 -9.78 -4.90
CA TRP A 365 -9.90 -8.90 -4.51
C TRP A 365 -10.77 -8.49 -5.68
N ASN A 366 -10.18 -8.17 -6.84
CA ASN A 366 -10.93 -7.80 -8.04
C ASN A 366 -11.83 -8.96 -8.49
N SER A 367 -11.35 -10.20 -8.44
CA SER A 367 -12.14 -11.39 -8.78
C SER A 367 -13.26 -11.66 -7.75
N TRP A 368 -13.00 -11.51 -6.44
CA TRP A 368 -14.07 -11.60 -5.42
C TRP A 368 -15.14 -10.51 -5.59
N LEU A 369 -14.74 -9.30 -5.96
CA LEU A 369 -15.63 -8.15 -6.18
C LEU A 369 -16.28 -8.16 -7.57
N LYS A 370 -15.97 -9.15 -8.43
CA LYS A 370 -16.44 -9.26 -9.82
C LYS A 370 -16.17 -7.98 -10.62
N LYS A 371 -14.94 -7.46 -10.51
CA LYS A 371 -14.52 -6.25 -11.19
C LYS A 371 -13.83 -6.58 -12.50
N ASP A 372 -14.21 -5.89 -13.55
CA ASP A 372 -13.47 -5.85 -14.80
C ASP A 372 -12.20 -5.00 -14.59
N VAL A 373 -11.08 -5.49 -15.10
CA VAL A 373 -9.76 -4.90 -14.86
C VAL A 373 -9.04 -4.73 -16.18
N ASN A 374 -8.65 -3.50 -16.48
CA ASN A 374 -7.79 -3.19 -17.61
C ASN A 374 -6.31 -3.38 -17.20
N TYR A 375 -5.74 -4.54 -17.53
CA TYR A 375 -4.33 -4.81 -17.27
C TYR A 375 -3.40 -4.14 -18.27
N ASP A 376 -3.84 -3.81 -19.48
CA ASP A 376 -2.93 -3.35 -20.54
C ASP A 376 -2.48 -1.91 -20.33
N ASP A 377 -3.34 -1.06 -19.79
CA ASP A 377 -3.07 0.37 -19.60
C ASP A 377 -2.42 0.71 -18.24
N GLU A 378 -2.13 -0.27 -17.37
CA GLU A 378 -1.52 -0.03 -16.05
C GLU A 378 -0.10 0.54 -16.19
N ILE A 379 0.24 1.62 -15.51
CA ILE A 379 1.60 2.20 -15.57
C ILE A 379 2.53 1.44 -14.62
N VAL A 380 3.11 0.33 -15.08
CA VAL A 380 4.06 -0.50 -14.31
C VAL A 380 5.10 -1.13 -15.23
N ILE A 381 6.24 -1.52 -14.66
CA ILE A 381 7.12 -2.51 -15.27
C ILE A 381 6.79 -3.86 -14.62
N SER A 382 6.43 -4.86 -15.43
CA SER A 382 6.08 -6.20 -14.93
C SER A 382 7.03 -7.25 -15.48
N GLU A 383 7.48 -8.15 -14.60
CA GLU A 383 8.21 -9.37 -14.97
C GLU A 383 7.27 -10.49 -15.46
N SER A 384 5.96 -10.19 -15.59
CA SER A 384 5.02 -11.18 -16.05
C SER A 384 5.30 -11.59 -17.49
N LYS A 385 5.34 -12.90 -17.75
CA LYS A 385 5.49 -13.45 -19.11
C LYS A 385 4.23 -13.32 -19.97
N ASP A 386 3.12 -12.96 -19.32
CA ASP A 386 1.80 -12.89 -19.94
C ASP A 386 1.40 -11.43 -20.23
N ARG A 387 2.24 -10.45 -19.84
CA ARG A 387 1.98 -9.02 -20.01
C ARG A 387 3.12 -8.36 -20.77
N LYS A 388 2.80 -7.40 -21.63
CA LYS A 388 3.77 -6.61 -22.42
C LYS A 388 4.04 -5.26 -21.75
N LYS A 389 4.64 -5.29 -20.56
CA LYS A 389 4.84 -4.11 -19.70
C LYS A 389 6.32 -3.89 -19.41
N ASP A 390 7.00 -3.26 -20.37
CA ASP A 390 8.42 -2.95 -20.31
C ASP A 390 8.69 -1.50 -19.85
N ILE A 391 9.98 -1.19 -19.73
CA ILE A 391 10.47 0.12 -19.28
C ILE A 391 10.08 1.27 -20.22
N HIS A 392 10.05 1.02 -21.54
CA HIS A 392 9.69 2.03 -22.54
C HIS A 392 8.20 2.36 -22.48
N ASN A 393 7.36 1.33 -22.36
CA ASN A 393 5.93 1.50 -22.16
C ASN A 393 5.63 2.25 -20.85
N TYR A 394 6.34 1.90 -19.77
CA TYR A 394 6.24 2.60 -18.49
C TYR A 394 6.58 4.10 -18.61
N TYR A 395 7.72 4.45 -19.21
CA TYR A 395 8.11 5.85 -19.39
C TYR A 395 7.12 6.62 -20.26
N LYS A 396 6.72 6.04 -21.39
CA LYS A 396 5.74 6.67 -22.29
C LYS A 396 4.47 7.05 -21.54
N LEU A 397 3.86 6.08 -20.84
CA LEU A 397 2.58 6.32 -20.16
C LEU A 397 2.72 7.26 -18.96
N LEU A 398 3.81 7.17 -18.20
CA LEU A 398 4.05 8.09 -17.08
C LEU A 398 4.27 9.53 -17.57
N ASN A 399 4.99 9.70 -18.67
CA ASN A 399 5.25 11.01 -19.28
C ASN A 399 3.96 11.63 -19.81
N GLU A 400 3.07 10.85 -20.44
CA GLU A 400 1.72 11.31 -20.80
C GLU A 400 0.94 11.85 -19.59
N VAL A 401 1.06 11.21 -18.41
CA VAL A 401 0.43 11.73 -17.18
C VAL A 401 1.07 13.03 -16.72
N LEU A 402 2.40 13.16 -16.79
CA LEU A 402 3.10 14.40 -16.42
C LEU A 402 2.74 15.57 -17.35
N ASP A 403 2.58 15.31 -18.65
CA ASP A 403 2.11 16.30 -19.64
C ASP A 403 0.70 16.79 -19.28
N GLU A 404 -0.19 15.86 -18.94
CA GLU A 404 -1.55 16.20 -18.52
C GLU A 404 -1.57 16.95 -17.18
N ILE A 405 -0.68 16.61 -16.23
CA ILE A 405 -0.50 17.37 -14.98
C ILE A 405 -0.08 18.82 -15.28
N GLU A 406 0.84 19.04 -16.23
CA GLU A 406 1.16 20.40 -16.67
C GLU A 406 -0.09 21.10 -17.21
N ARG A 407 -0.84 20.48 -18.11
CA ARG A 407 -2.03 21.09 -18.74
C ARG A 407 -3.09 21.51 -17.71
N ILE A 408 -3.46 20.61 -16.80
CA ILE A 408 -4.61 20.80 -15.89
C ILE A 408 -4.28 21.65 -14.66
N LEU A 409 -3.02 21.73 -14.23
CA LEU A 409 -2.64 22.51 -13.05
C LEU A 409 -2.71 24.01 -13.34
N LYS A 410 -3.27 24.79 -12.43
CA LYS A 410 -3.33 26.27 -12.57
C LYS A 410 -1.92 26.89 -12.59
N PRO A 411 -1.71 28.03 -13.29
CA PRO A 411 -0.45 28.76 -13.23
C PRO A 411 -0.07 29.13 -11.79
N ASN A 412 1.22 29.07 -11.47
CA ASN A 412 1.79 29.33 -10.14
C ASN A 412 1.34 28.38 -9.02
N ARG A 413 0.61 27.29 -9.34
CA ARG A 413 0.29 26.22 -8.39
C ARG A 413 1.34 25.12 -8.39
N TYR A 414 1.19 24.22 -7.43
CA TYR A 414 2.22 23.25 -7.09
C TYR A 414 1.84 21.82 -7.47
N PHE A 415 2.86 21.02 -7.74
CA PHE A 415 2.79 19.58 -7.96
C PHE A 415 3.86 18.92 -7.10
N SER A 416 3.46 18.05 -6.18
CA SER A 416 4.40 17.26 -5.37
C SER A 416 4.39 15.79 -5.80
N LEU A 417 5.55 15.33 -6.23
CA LEU A 417 5.81 13.97 -6.68
C LEU A 417 6.61 13.22 -5.61
N MET A 418 5.99 12.20 -5.02
CA MET A 418 6.71 11.24 -4.18
C MET A 418 7.33 10.19 -5.09
N PHE A 419 8.65 10.13 -5.13
CA PHE A 419 9.34 9.23 -6.04
C PHE A 419 10.61 8.66 -5.43
N ASN A 420 10.86 7.40 -5.75
CA ASN A 420 12.15 6.81 -5.48
C ASN A 420 12.44 5.60 -6.37
N SER A 421 13.68 5.49 -6.86
CA SER A 421 14.14 4.35 -7.64
C SER A 421 15.62 4.06 -7.36
N LEU A 422 15.99 2.77 -7.42
CA LEU A 422 17.38 2.34 -7.49
C LEU A 422 17.93 2.30 -8.92
N ASP A 423 17.06 2.52 -9.90
CA ASP A 423 17.40 2.47 -11.32
C ASP A 423 17.73 3.87 -11.84
N ASN A 424 18.92 4.01 -12.43
CA ASN A 424 19.43 5.27 -12.98
C ASN A 424 18.55 5.79 -14.11
N GLU A 425 18.16 4.91 -15.02
CA GLU A 425 17.40 5.29 -16.22
C GLU A 425 16.05 5.87 -15.84
N THR A 426 15.42 5.33 -14.81
CA THR A 426 14.13 5.82 -14.30
C THR A 426 14.24 7.25 -13.77
N TRP A 427 15.30 7.56 -13.01
CA TRP A 427 15.57 8.92 -12.54
C TRP A 427 15.85 9.88 -13.69
N ILE A 428 16.75 9.48 -14.60
CA ILE A 428 17.14 10.31 -15.74
C ILE A 428 15.93 10.61 -16.62
N ASN A 429 15.10 9.61 -16.94
CA ASN A 429 13.90 9.80 -17.74
C ASN A 429 12.90 10.75 -17.08
N LEU A 430 12.61 10.55 -15.78
CA LEU A 430 11.72 11.42 -15.01
C LEU A 430 12.21 12.87 -15.00
N LEU A 431 13.51 13.07 -14.73
CA LEU A 431 14.09 14.40 -14.60
C LEU A 431 14.20 15.11 -15.96
N ILE A 432 14.63 14.42 -17.02
CA ILE A 432 14.62 14.98 -18.38
C ILE A 432 13.21 15.39 -18.78
N HIS A 433 12.22 14.52 -18.59
CA HIS A 433 10.84 14.81 -18.97
C HIS A 433 10.29 16.02 -18.19
N THR A 434 10.40 16.01 -16.87
CA THR A 434 9.93 17.14 -16.03
C THR A 434 10.68 18.45 -16.30
N SER A 435 11.97 18.39 -16.68
CA SER A 435 12.72 19.58 -17.11
C SER A 435 12.22 20.17 -18.44
N SER A 436 11.67 19.34 -19.32
CA SER A 436 11.02 19.78 -20.57
C SER A 436 9.67 20.46 -20.37
N LEU A 437 9.02 20.23 -19.24
CA LEU A 437 7.72 20.81 -18.85
C LEU A 437 7.87 22.20 -18.23
N LYS A 438 6.77 22.95 -18.14
CA LYS A 438 6.67 24.29 -17.51
C LYS A 438 6.64 24.23 -15.98
N PHE A 439 7.56 23.47 -15.40
CA PHE A 439 7.71 23.25 -13.97
C PHE A 439 9.06 23.69 -13.44
N ASP A 440 9.09 24.67 -12.53
CA ASP A 440 10.28 24.97 -11.75
C ASP A 440 10.35 24.01 -10.57
N LEU A 441 11.50 23.37 -10.33
CA LEU A 441 11.71 22.61 -9.11
C LEU A 441 11.89 23.57 -7.94
N GLU A 442 10.90 23.61 -7.05
CA GLU A 442 10.86 24.51 -5.91
C GLU A 442 11.58 23.91 -4.70
N LYS A 443 11.36 22.61 -4.45
CA LYS A 443 11.87 21.95 -3.24
C LYS A 443 12.12 20.47 -3.46
N VAL A 444 13.19 19.96 -2.83
CA VAL A 444 13.51 18.55 -2.68
C VAL A 444 13.47 18.21 -1.20
N GLU A 445 12.57 17.33 -0.80
CA GLU A 445 12.43 16.86 0.58
C GLU A 445 12.54 15.34 0.65
N THR A 446 12.83 14.81 1.84
CA THR A 446 12.96 13.37 2.09
C THR A 446 11.95 12.88 3.12
N LEU A 447 11.46 11.67 2.91
CA LEU A 447 10.40 11.03 3.67
C LEU A 447 10.87 9.66 4.19
N GLU A 448 10.89 9.44 5.51
CA GLU A 448 11.14 8.09 6.06
C GLU A 448 9.88 7.21 6.04
N TYR A 449 10.07 5.91 5.85
CA TYR A 449 8.99 4.95 6.00
C TYR A 449 8.64 4.72 7.47
N SER A 450 7.35 4.59 7.80
CA SER A 450 6.88 4.30 9.18
C SER A 450 7.32 2.94 9.73
N ALA A 451 7.71 2.02 8.84
CA ALA A 451 8.24 0.70 9.19
C ALA A 451 9.02 0.13 8.01
N ASN A 452 10.18 -0.47 8.28
CA ASN A 452 10.93 -1.19 7.25
C ASN A 452 10.16 -2.45 6.82
N SER A 453 10.10 -2.69 5.52
CA SER A 453 9.64 -3.97 4.99
C SER A 453 10.72 -5.04 5.19
N VAL A 454 10.31 -6.31 5.31
CA VAL A 454 11.24 -7.46 5.36
C VAL A 454 12.21 -7.46 4.17
N VAL A 455 11.81 -6.91 3.02
CA VAL A 455 12.62 -6.78 1.81
C VAL A 455 13.67 -5.66 1.95
N GLN A 456 13.34 -4.55 2.61
CA GLN A 456 14.28 -3.47 2.91
C GLN A 456 15.33 -3.90 3.95
N ASP A 457 14.92 -4.67 4.96
CA ASP A 457 15.83 -5.19 5.99
C ASP A 457 16.83 -6.24 5.44
N THR A 458 16.57 -6.82 4.26
CA THR A 458 17.38 -7.90 3.68
C THR A 458 18.26 -7.49 2.50
N ARG A 459 18.04 -6.33 1.86
CA ARG A 459 18.85 -5.84 0.72
C ARG A 459 19.96 -4.87 1.18
N ARG A 460 21.20 -5.13 0.75
CA ARG A 460 22.42 -4.37 1.11
C ARG A 460 22.43 -2.86 0.75
N ALA A 461 21.45 -2.37 -0.02
CA ALA A 461 21.28 -0.98 -0.42
C ALA A 461 19.79 -0.55 -0.44
N GLY A 462 18.96 -1.16 0.41
CA GLY A 462 17.53 -0.84 0.45
C GLY A 462 17.29 0.64 0.78
N LEU A 463 16.59 1.36 -0.09
CA LEU A 463 16.22 2.75 0.17
C LEU A 463 15.23 2.80 1.34
N LYS A 464 15.60 3.56 2.37
CA LYS A 464 14.82 3.76 3.62
C LYS A 464 14.03 5.06 3.64
N THR A 465 14.18 5.87 2.59
CA THR A 465 13.44 7.13 2.39
C THR A 465 12.87 7.19 0.99
N ASP A 466 11.84 7.99 0.77
CA ASP A 466 11.39 8.45 -0.55
C ASP A 466 11.73 9.94 -0.71
N PHE A 467 11.91 10.41 -1.94
CA PHE A 467 12.00 11.85 -2.23
C PHE A 467 10.61 12.41 -2.47
N ILE A 468 10.40 13.65 -2.05
CA ILE A 468 9.26 14.47 -2.42
C ILE A 468 9.80 15.64 -3.23
N LEU A 469 9.59 15.60 -4.54
CA LEU A 469 9.95 16.67 -5.46
C LEU A 469 8.74 17.59 -5.61
N THR A 470 8.85 18.84 -5.18
CA THR A 470 7.78 19.83 -5.36
C THR A 470 8.15 20.79 -6.46
N PHE A 471 7.28 20.86 -7.46
CA PHE A 471 7.37 21.73 -8.60
C PHE A 471 6.33 22.84 -8.51
N ARG A 472 6.64 24.00 -9.10
CA ARG A 472 5.72 25.12 -9.29
C ARG A 472 5.50 25.34 -10.79
N LYS A 473 4.24 25.42 -11.24
CA LYS A 473 3.93 25.69 -12.65
C LYS A 473 4.31 27.12 -13.01
N ASN A 474 5.26 27.29 -13.92
CA ASN A 474 5.74 28.58 -14.40
C ASN A 474 5.70 28.62 -15.93
N LEU A 475 4.70 29.32 -16.48
CA LEU A 475 4.51 29.47 -17.92
C LEU A 475 5.70 30.14 -18.63
N ASN A 476 6.44 30.98 -17.89
CA ASN A 476 7.61 31.70 -18.38
C ASN A 476 8.92 30.92 -18.21
N LYS A 477 8.87 29.67 -17.74
CA LYS A 477 10.07 28.83 -17.59
C LYS A 477 10.79 28.69 -18.93
N THR A 478 12.08 29.04 -18.93
CA THR A 478 13.02 28.68 -19.98
C THR A 478 13.35 27.20 -19.82
N ILE A 479 12.97 26.39 -20.81
CA ILE A 479 13.28 24.96 -20.81
C ILE A 479 14.79 24.79 -20.92
N LYS A 480 15.36 24.06 -19.96
CA LYS A 480 16.77 23.69 -19.91
C LYS A 480 16.86 22.21 -19.59
N ASP A 481 17.69 21.50 -20.32
CA ASP A 481 17.97 20.09 -20.02
C ASP A 481 18.66 19.98 -18.68
N ILE A 482 18.39 18.87 -17.98
CA ILE A 482 19.13 18.53 -16.77
C ILE A 482 20.58 18.18 -17.13
N GLU A 483 21.53 18.74 -16.40
CA GLU A 483 22.94 18.46 -16.61
C GLU A 483 23.30 17.12 -15.93
N LEU A 484 23.60 16.10 -16.73
CA LEU A 484 24.15 14.84 -16.23
C LEU A 484 25.65 15.00 -15.97
N ILE A 485 26.02 15.16 -14.70
CA ILE A 485 27.41 15.31 -14.29
C ILE A 485 28.09 13.94 -14.19
N SER A 486 29.30 13.82 -14.73
CA SER A 486 30.13 12.64 -14.54
C SER A 486 30.70 12.64 -13.12
N VAL A 487 30.45 11.56 -12.36
CA VAL A 487 30.97 11.44 -10.99
C VAL A 487 32.50 11.41 -11.01
N LYS A 488 33.12 10.79 -12.02
CA LYS A 488 34.58 10.72 -12.16
C LYS A 488 35.21 12.11 -12.32
N LYS A 489 34.60 13.00 -13.11
CA LYS A 489 35.11 14.36 -13.34
C LYS A 489 34.83 15.30 -12.16
N ASN A 490 33.78 15.04 -11.39
CA ASN A 490 33.35 15.85 -10.24
C ASN A 490 33.66 15.17 -8.90
N LYS A 491 34.61 14.23 -8.89
CA LYS A 491 34.92 13.39 -7.73
C LYS A 491 35.22 14.21 -6.49
N ASP A 492 36.11 15.20 -6.60
CA ASP A 492 36.54 16.00 -5.46
C ASP A 492 35.39 16.85 -4.89
N TYR A 493 34.53 17.39 -5.75
CA TYR A 493 33.34 18.12 -5.32
C TYR A 493 32.36 17.20 -4.55
N ILE A 494 32.06 16.02 -5.10
CA ILE A 494 31.15 15.05 -4.48
C ILE A 494 31.69 14.58 -3.13
N ILE A 495 32.98 14.25 -3.05
CA ILE A 495 33.64 13.87 -1.79
C ILE A 495 33.56 15.03 -0.79
N ASN A 496 33.83 16.25 -1.22
CA ASN A 496 33.78 17.42 -0.34
C ASN A 496 32.36 17.66 0.22
N VAL A 497 31.30 17.47 -0.58
CA VAL A 497 29.91 17.54 -0.09
C VAL A 497 29.66 16.50 0.99
N ILE A 498 30.06 15.25 0.78
CA ILE A 498 29.89 14.16 1.76
C ILE A 498 30.71 14.44 3.03
N GLU A 499 31.97 14.87 2.89
CA GLU A 499 32.86 15.15 4.01
C GLU A 499 32.40 16.35 4.84
N ASN A 500 31.94 17.42 4.21
CA ASN A 500 31.42 18.58 4.93
C ASN A 500 30.16 18.23 5.72
N TYR A 501 29.32 17.32 5.21
CA TYR A 501 28.22 16.81 6.00
C TYR A 501 28.72 16.00 7.21
N LEU A 502 29.62 15.03 6.99
CA LEU A 502 30.20 14.20 8.05
C LEU A 502 30.92 15.01 9.15
N LYS A 503 31.58 16.10 8.80
CA LYS A 503 32.26 17.01 9.75
C LYS A 503 31.27 17.77 10.63
N ASN A 504 30.13 18.14 10.06
CA ASN A 504 29.10 18.94 10.74
C ASN A 504 28.02 18.08 11.41
N SER A 505 27.98 16.76 11.15
CA SER A 505 27.05 15.83 11.77
C SER A 505 27.64 15.14 12.99
N ILE A 506 26.78 14.88 13.98
CA ILE A 506 27.13 14.06 15.16
C ILE A 506 27.50 12.62 14.72
N GLU A 507 26.84 12.12 13.67
CA GLU A 507 27.21 10.84 13.05
C GLU A 507 28.49 10.99 12.22
N LYS A 508 29.54 10.24 12.57
CA LYS A 508 30.80 10.19 11.80
C LYS A 508 30.77 9.17 10.64
N SER A 509 29.61 8.60 10.35
CA SER A 509 29.43 7.57 9.32
C SER A 509 28.02 7.61 8.75
N LEU A 510 27.86 7.35 7.45
CA LEU A 510 26.57 7.43 6.75
C LEU A 510 26.24 6.13 6.03
N GLU A 511 24.97 5.71 6.06
CA GLU A 511 24.47 4.69 5.15
C GLU A 511 24.38 5.23 3.71
N THR A 512 24.44 4.33 2.71
CA THR A 512 24.34 4.69 1.28
C THR A 512 23.16 5.61 0.99
N TYR A 513 21.97 5.34 1.55
CA TYR A 513 20.78 6.14 1.27
C TYR A 513 20.89 7.57 1.84
N GLN A 514 21.59 7.78 2.97
CA GLN A 514 21.80 9.12 3.53
C GLN A 514 22.71 9.95 2.61
N ILE A 515 23.73 9.31 2.02
CA ILE A 515 24.61 9.96 1.03
C ILE A 515 23.83 10.33 -0.23
N LEU A 516 22.98 9.43 -0.74
CA LEU A 516 22.14 9.73 -1.90
C LEU A 516 21.15 10.87 -1.61
N ASN A 517 20.54 10.89 -0.43
CA ASN A 517 19.66 11.97 0.00
C ASN A 517 20.37 13.32 -0.01
N LEU A 518 21.57 13.37 0.58
CA LEU A 518 22.40 14.58 0.60
C LEU A 518 22.71 15.07 -0.81
N LEU A 519 23.26 14.20 -1.66
CA LEU A 519 23.72 14.58 -3.00
C LEU A 519 22.54 15.00 -3.90
N ILE A 520 21.40 14.30 -3.85
CA ILE A 520 20.22 14.66 -4.63
C ILE A 520 19.66 15.99 -4.16
N SER A 521 19.59 16.23 -2.85
CA SER A 521 19.07 17.49 -2.31
C SER A 521 19.98 18.69 -2.62
N GLU A 522 21.29 18.45 -2.75
CA GLU A 522 22.28 19.49 -3.10
C GLU A 522 22.29 19.80 -4.59
N LEU A 523 22.36 18.77 -5.44
CA LEU A 523 22.62 18.93 -6.88
C LEU A 523 21.36 19.18 -7.70
N LEU A 524 20.24 18.56 -7.33
CA LEU A 524 19.03 18.63 -8.14
C LEU A 524 18.44 20.05 -8.24
N PRO A 525 18.43 20.88 -7.16
CA PRO A 525 18.05 22.30 -7.26
C PRO A 525 18.95 23.12 -8.19
N GLN A 526 20.19 22.67 -8.44
CA GLN A 526 21.13 23.28 -9.38
C GLN A 526 20.92 22.77 -10.82
N ASN A 527 19.85 22.01 -11.08
CA ASN A 527 19.57 21.34 -12.35
C ASN A 527 20.69 20.37 -12.77
N LYS A 528 21.31 19.71 -11.79
CA LYS A 528 22.36 18.70 -11.98
C LYS A 528 21.93 17.36 -11.42
N PHE A 529 22.31 16.29 -12.10
CA PHE A 529 22.09 14.92 -11.62
C PHE A 529 23.25 14.00 -11.99
N PHE A 530 23.35 12.87 -11.29
CA PHE A 530 24.47 11.94 -11.42
C PHE A 530 23.96 10.49 -11.55
N SER A 531 24.83 9.62 -12.06
CA SER A 531 24.56 8.18 -12.06
C SER A 531 24.68 7.62 -10.64
N LEU A 532 23.62 7.02 -10.10
CA LEU A 532 23.63 6.39 -8.78
C LEU A 532 24.68 5.27 -8.71
N SER A 533 24.83 4.49 -9.78
CA SER A 533 25.85 3.44 -9.86
C SER A 533 27.28 3.99 -9.80
N GLU A 534 27.54 5.17 -10.38
CA GLU A 534 28.85 5.80 -10.29
C GLU A 534 29.15 6.31 -8.87
N ILE A 535 28.14 6.79 -8.13
CA ILE A 535 28.30 7.13 -6.71
C ILE A 535 28.64 5.91 -5.88
N LEU A 536 27.96 4.77 -6.10
CA LEU A 536 28.28 3.53 -5.39
C LEU A 536 29.74 3.10 -5.61
N ASN A 537 30.21 3.19 -6.86
CA ASN A 537 31.60 2.90 -7.19
C ASN A 537 32.58 3.88 -6.50
N LEU A 538 32.25 5.17 -6.48
CA LEU A 538 33.06 6.18 -5.77
C LEU A 538 33.15 5.86 -4.27
N LEU A 539 32.04 5.48 -3.64
CA LEU A 539 32.04 5.10 -2.22
C LEU A 539 32.93 3.88 -1.96
N GLU A 540 32.86 2.85 -2.81
CA GLU A 540 33.72 1.66 -2.68
C GLU A 540 35.22 1.97 -2.86
N MET A 541 35.54 2.93 -3.72
CA MET A 541 36.93 3.30 -4.00
C MET A 541 37.54 4.21 -2.93
N ASP A 542 36.77 5.14 -2.37
CA ASP A 542 37.29 6.24 -1.55
C ASP A 542 36.84 6.21 -0.08
N PHE A 543 35.87 5.40 0.29
CA PHE A 543 35.38 5.29 1.67
C PHE A 543 35.67 3.89 2.24
N ASP A 544 35.87 3.84 3.55
CA ASP A 544 35.87 2.61 4.32
C ASP A 544 34.42 2.23 4.66
N LYS A 545 34.18 0.93 4.77
CA LYS A 545 32.85 0.40 5.03
C LYS A 545 32.84 -0.45 6.28
N GLU A 546 32.13 0.02 7.30
CA GLU A 546 31.86 -0.74 8.52
C GLU A 546 30.38 -1.14 8.55
N GLY A 547 30.12 -2.43 8.32
CA GLY A 547 28.76 -2.94 8.16
C GLY A 547 28.04 -2.35 6.94
N SER A 548 27.07 -1.46 7.19
CA SER A 548 26.29 -0.77 6.14
C SER A 548 26.62 0.72 6.02
N LYS A 549 27.53 1.23 6.86
CA LYS A 549 27.90 2.64 6.90
C LYS A 549 29.25 2.87 6.24
N TRP A 550 29.41 4.05 5.66
CA TRP A 550 30.61 4.56 5.02
C TRP A 550 31.28 5.61 5.90
N THR A 551 32.59 5.47 6.06
CA THR A 551 33.49 6.41 6.74
C THR A 551 34.61 6.80 5.79
N ARG A 552 35.24 7.97 5.96
CA ARG A 552 36.36 8.34 5.09
C ARG A 552 37.59 7.51 5.46
N ARG A 553 38.31 7.02 4.45
CA ARG A 553 39.62 6.39 4.62
C ARG A 553 40.61 7.36 5.27
N GLY A 554 41.14 6.99 6.44
CA GLY A 554 42.25 7.69 7.09
C GLY A 554 41.88 8.91 7.95
N ILE A 555 40.65 8.99 8.48
CA ILE A 555 40.24 9.96 9.53
C ILE A 555 39.91 9.25 10.84
#